data_AF-A0A2R3JWX2-F1
#
_entry.id   AF-A0A2R3JWX2-F1
#
_cell.length_a   1.000
_cell.length_b   1.000
_cell.length_c   1.000
_cell.angle_alpha   90.00
_cell.angle_beta   90.00
_cell.angle_gamma   90.00
#
_symmetry.space_group_name_H-M   'P 1'
#
loop_
_entity.id
_entity.type
_entity.pdbx_description
1 polymer ?
#
loop_
_entity_poly.entity_id
_entity_poly.type
_entity_poly.pdbx_seq_one_letter_code
_entity_poly.pdbx_strand_id
1 'polypeptide(L)'
;MQKTTIKQLKQAVLATGNVVDHGTNSVTLAVSISDQQHRAQVQFVRRETFNQAWQVVATELATTPQHSWVRVESIQSIQRLPRAEFEQRLAATFRMNYWRYGVSFDADFKTALLEMEINGQAFFRPGKDHRIGRNRSGSWADYQRITPYLKQRMGTLPVDIEQTEFVWVFTTAGVFTDGEQLWNLETKENCAKGIRVLTDPQTEIATVIDQGETFLINQIKSDGQFVYGYFPSRQKVLSNYNCVRHFSSLYALLEAIPFTGRTADYVKVKQAIQWGLDNATIEQQGALFINDNGELKLGGQALLMLTLCQYQTVTGDKSFEPVLNKAFKGVPFFREASGKLNHVLNPDLTLKSAYRTIYYEGEVAFGLSRLYELNHDPAVLDLVKQILDYMVANDYGKYHDHWISYAINEALQVFPDNRDYMALGLKNVFIHLKFIEERDTTYPTLLELVDAAVKMTDFIRASGNEDLLAPYDVIRLRQVLKYRAEYEVTTGSFLPELAMYYYRPAKFIGGFYARHDSFRTRIDDCEHFLSGLINYYNYTYQ
;
A
#
# COMPACT_ATOMS: atom_id res chain seq x y z
N MET A 1 -17.94 -26.44 6.17
CA MET A 1 -16.61 -26.68 5.61
C MET A 1 -16.32 -28.16 5.70
N GLN A 2 -15.37 -28.66 4.90
CA GLN A 2 -14.98 -30.07 4.96
C GLN A 2 -14.40 -30.42 6.34
N LYS A 3 -14.67 -31.65 6.81
CA LYS A 3 -14.18 -32.15 8.11
C LYS A 3 -12.65 -32.10 8.21
N THR A 4 -11.96 -32.28 7.09
CA THR A 4 -10.50 -32.19 6.95
C THR A 4 -10.01 -30.78 7.30
N THR A 5 -10.58 -29.74 6.68
CA THR A 5 -10.25 -28.33 6.96
C THR A 5 -10.51 -27.97 8.42
N ILE A 6 -11.65 -28.39 8.99
CA ILE A 6 -11.97 -28.16 10.41
C ILE A 6 -10.93 -28.83 11.32
N LYS A 7 -10.51 -30.06 11.00
CA LYS A 7 -9.47 -30.76 11.77
C LYS A 7 -8.12 -30.03 11.68
N GLN A 8 -7.74 -29.54 10.51
CA GLN A 8 -6.51 -28.76 10.32
C GLN A 8 -6.54 -27.46 11.12
N LEU A 9 -7.65 -26.70 11.06
CA LEU A 9 -7.83 -25.50 11.88
C LEU A 9 -7.71 -25.81 13.38
N LYS A 10 -8.30 -26.90 13.87
CA LYS A 10 -8.17 -27.32 15.28
C LYS A 10 -6.71 -27.47 15.69
N GLN A 11 -5.94 -28.21 14.89
CA GLN A 11 -4.54 -28.48 15.18
C GLN A 11 -3.70 -27.21 15.11
N ALA A 12 -3.97 -26.34 14.13
CA ALA A 12 -3.26 -25.09 13.97
C ALA A 12 -3.52 -24.13 15.13
N VAL A 13 -4.78 -24.02 15.60
CA VAL A 13 -5.10 -23.22 16.81
C VAL A 13 -4.44 -23.81 18.06
N LEU A 14 -4.40 -25.12 18.24
CA LEU A 14 -3.67 -25.73 19.36
C LEU A 14 -2.17 -25.42 19.30
N ALA A 15 -1.60 -25.39 18.09
CA ALA A 15 -0.19 -25.10 17.87
C ALA A 15 0.19 -23.65 18.16
N THR A 16 -0.77 -22.72 18.28
CA THR A 16 -0.45 -21.34 18.70
C THR A 16 -0.02 -21.24 20.16
N GLY A 17 -0.23 -22.29 20.96
CA GLY A 17 0.13 -22.33 22.38
C GLY A 17 -0.82 -21.52 23.27
N ASN A 18 -0.66 -21.66 24.59
CA ASN A 18 -1.38 -20.91 25.65
C ASN A 18 -2.90 -20.73 25.41
N VAL A 19 -3.58 -21.78 24.95
CA VAL A 19 -5.03 -21.72 24.67
C VAL A 19 -5.90 -21.69 25.93
N VAL A 20 -5.32 -21.93 27.10
CA VAL A 20 -5.98 -21.89 28.41
C VAL A 20 -5.47 -20.70 29.20
N ASP A 21 -6.39 -19.87 29.68
CA ASP A 21 -6.12 -18.89 30.72
C ASP A 21 -6.03 -19.61 32.06
N HIS A 22 -4.81 -19.81 32.57
CA HIS A 22 -4.55 -20.47 33.84
C HIS A 22 -5.08 -19.72 35.06
N GLY A 23 -5.32 -18.40 34.96
CA GLY A 23 -5.87 -17.61 36.05
C GLY A 23 -7.37 -17.85 36.27
N THR A 24 -8.10 -18.15 35.19
CA THR A 24 -9.55 -18.44 35.25
C THR A 24 -9.90 -19.89 34.93
N ASN A 25 -8.90 -20.71 34.60
CA ASN A 25 -9.03 -22.08 34.10
C ASN A 25 -10.08 -22.20 32.98
N SER A 26 -10.00 -21.27 32.02
CA SER A 26 -10.95 -21.19 30.91
C SER A 26 -10.25 -21.04 29.57
N VAL A 27 -10.97 -21.39 28.50
CA VAL A 27 -10.57 -21.20 27.12
C VAL A 27 -11.55 -20.22 26.49
N THR A 28 -11.03 -19.16 25.89
CA THR A 28 -11.82 -18.24 25.06
C THR A 28 -11.29 -18.30 23.64
N LEU A 29 -12.17 -18.63 22.69
CA LEU A 29 -11.90 -18.59 21.26
C LEU A 29 -12.75 -17.49 20.60
N ALA A 30 -12.19 -16.76 19.65
CA ALA A 30 -12.93 -15.92 18.73
C ALA A 30 -12.92 -16.59 17.35
N VAL A 31 -14.09 -16.68 16.71
CA VAL A 31 -14.24 -17.15 15.34
C VAL A 31 -14.87 -16.04 14.51
N SER A 32 -14.21 -15.68 13.42
CA SER A 32 -14.64 -14.66 12.46
C SER A 32 -14.88 -15.33 11.12
N ILE A 33 -16.09 -15.19 10.56
CA ILE A 33 -16.48 -15.82 9.30
C ILE A 33 -17.05 -14.76 8.34
N SER A 34 -16.50 -14.68 7.13
CA SER A 34 -16.99 -13.82 6.06
C SER A 34 -17.29 -14.63 4.81
N ASP A 35 -18.40 -14.31 4.16
CA ASP A 35 -18.77 -14.77 2.82
C ASP A 35 -18.10 -13.93 1.71
N GLN A 36 -17.09 -13.12 2.08
CA GLN A 36 -16.36 -12.18 1.22
C GLN A 36 -17.18 -10.96 0.75
N GLN A 37 -18.52 -10.98 0.89
CA GLN A 37 -19.41 -9.89 0.50
C GLN A 37 -19.83 -9.03 1.70
N HIS A 38 -19.90 -9.64 2.87
CA HIS A 38 -20.28 -9.01 4.13
C HIS A 38 -19.11 -9.07 5.11
N ARG A 39 -19.07 -8.07 6.01
CA ARG A 39 -18.13 -8.07 7.12
C ARG A 39 -18.24 -9.39 7.89
N ALA A 40 -17.10 -9.85 8.40
CA ALA A 40 -17.03 -11.04 9.20
C ALA A 40 -18.00 -10.95 10.39
N GLN A 41 -18.79 -12.00 10.57
CA GLN A 41 -19.51 -12.22 11.81
C GLN A 41 -18.52 -12.81 12.81
N VAL A 42 -18.46 -12.23 14.02
CA VAL A 42 -17.50 -12.63 15.05
C VAL A 42 -18.25 -13.17 16.25
N GLN A 43 -17.91 -14.38 16.65
CA GLN A 43 -18.43 -15.04 17.85
C GLN A 43 -17.28 -15.33 18.83
N PHE A 44 -17.50 -14.99 20.11
CA PHE A 44 -16.63 -15.39 21.21
C PHE A 44 -17.23 -16.60 21.92
N VAL A 45 -16.41 -17.64 22.12
CA VAL A 45 -16.78 -18.88 22.80
C VAL A 45 -15.87 -19.07 23.99
N ARG A 46 -16.44 -18.94 25.20
CA ARG A 46 -15.74 -19.20 26.47
C ARG A 46 -16.24 -20.51 27.10
N ARG A 47 -15.33 -21.44 27.42
CA ARG A 47 -15.62 -22.74 28.08
C ARG A 47 -14.49 -23.10 29.05
N GLU A 48 -14.69 -24.14 29.86
CA GLU A 48 -13.68 -24.63 30.80
C GLU A 48 -12.51 -25.33 30.08
N THR A 49 -12.78 -25.98 28.94
CA THR A 49 -11.76 -26.70 28.18
C THR A 49 -11.75 -26.33 26.70
N PHE A 50 -10.59 -26.52 26.07
CA PHE A 50 -10.44 -26.28 24.64
C PHE A 50 -11.37 -27.15 23.80
N ASN A 51 -11.55 -28.42 24.16
CA ASN A 51 -12.42 -29.32 23.41
C ASN A 51 -13.89 -28.88 23.44
N GLN A 52 -14.37 -28.38 24.59
CA GLN A 52 -15.72 -27.83 24.70
C GLN A 52 -15.88 -26.54 23.88
N ALA A 53 -14.90 -25.63 23.93
CA ALA A 53 -14.94 -24.40 23.13
C ALA A 53 -14.90 -24.74 21.63
N TRP A 54 -13.99 -25.63 21.25
CA TRP A 54 -13.83 -26.09 19.87
C TRP A 54 -15.06 -26.81 19.33
N GLN A 55 -15.81 -27.55 20.15
CA GLN A 55 -17.03 -28.21 19.69
C GLN A 55 -18.07 -27.21 19.19
N VAL A 56 -18.18 -26.05 19.83
CA VAL A 56 -19.06 -24.96 19.38
C VAL A 56 -18.56 -24.40 18.04
N VAL A 57 -17.27 -24.04 17.96
CA VAL A 57 -16.64 -23.54 16.73
C VAL A 57 -16.79 -24.55 15.58
N ALA A 58 -16.51 -25.82 15.82
CA ALA A 58 -16.61 -26.88 14.81
C ALA A 58 -18.04 -27.09 14.31
N THR A 59 -19.05 -26.89 15.16
CA THR A 59 -20.46 -26.99 14.77
C THR A 59 -20.83 -25.86 13.80
N GLU A 60 -20.39 -24.63 14.10
CA GLU A 60 -20.55 -23.49 13.20
C GLU A 60 -19.83 -23.72 11.87
N LEU A 61 -18.53 -24.06 11.93
CA LEU A 61 -17.71 -24.32 10.74
C LEU A 61 -18.21 -25.49 9.89
N ALA A 62 -18.92 -26.47 10.46
CA ALA A 62 -19.52 -27.56 9.69
C ALA A 62 -20.56 -27.04 8.69
N THR A 63 -21.29 -25.98 9.06
CA THR A 63 -22.32 -25.35 8.22
C THR A 63 -21.79 -24.22 7.32
N THR A 64 -20.60 -23.70 7.59
CA THR A 64 -19.95 -22.64 6.80
C THR A 64 -19.57 -23.11 5.39
N PRO A 65 -19.86 -22.37 4.31
CA PRO A 65 -19.42 -22.71 2.96
C PRO A 65 -17.89 -22.85 2.86
N GLN A 66 -17.39 -23.78 2.03
CA GLN A 66 -15.94 -24.06 1.96
C GLN A 66 -15.11 -22.83 1.59
N HIS A 67 -15.60 -22.01 0.66
CA HIS A 67 -14.92 -20.80 0.17
C HIS A 67 -15.03 -19.58 1.12
N SER A 68 -15.59 -19.76 2.32
CA SER A 68 -15.68 -18.65 3.28
C SER A 68 -14.32 -18.33 3.85
N TRP A 69 -14.08 -17.05 4.10
CA TRP A 69 -12.91 -16.61 4.85
C TRP A 69 -13.15 -16.83 6.34
N VAL A 70 -12.29 -17.62 6.96
CA VAL A 70 -12.42 -18.02 8.36
C VAL A 70 -11.14 -17.68 9.10
N ARG A 71 -11.28 -16.95 10.21
CA ARG A 71 -10.20 -16.66 11.15
C ARG A 71 -10.60 -17.19 12.52
N VAL A 72 -9.73 -17.98 13.14
CA VAL A 72 -9.95 -18.50 14.50
C VAL A 72 -8.78 -18.10 15.38
N GLU A 73 -9.09 -17.48 16.49
CA GLU A 73 -8.12 -16.91 17.43
C GLU A 73 -8.38 -17.41 18.84
N SER A 74 -7.32 -17.73 19.56
CA SER A 74 -7.34 -17.95 21.00
C SER A 74 -6.93 -16.66 21.71
N ILE A 75 -7.61 -16.34 22.82
CA ILE A 75 -7.21 -15.22 23.68
C ILE A 75 -6.01 -15.69 24.51
N GLN A 76 -4.92 -14.93 24.46
CA GLN A 76 -3.61 -15.35 24.97
C GLN A 76 -3.24 -14.68 26.30
N SER A 77 -3.55 -13.40 26.44
CA SER A 77 -3.23 -12.62 27.63
C SER A 77 -4.30 -11.59 27.86
N ILE A 78 -4.65 -11.35 29.12
CA ILE A 78 -5.75 -10.50 29.53
C ILE A 78 -5.25 -9.57 30.64
N GLN A 79 -5.53 -8.28 30.50
CA GLN A 79 -5.31 -7.30 31.55
C GLN A 79 -6.63 -6.59 31.86
N ARG A 80 -7.05 -6.63 33.12
CA ARG A 80 -8.16 -5.82 33.63
C ARG A 80 -7.65 -4.42 33.98
N LEU A 81 -8.22 -3.40 33.36
CA LEU A 81 -7.89 -2.00 33.59
C LEU A 81 -9.09 -1.26 34.19
N PRO A 82 -8.89 -0.34 35.14
CA PRO A 82 -9.89 0.68 35.43
C PRO A 82 -10.23 1.45 34.14
N ARG A 83 -11.49 1.82 33.93
CA ARG A 83 -11.94 2.54 32.71
C ARG A 83 -11.10 3.78 32.43
N ALA A 84 -10.84 4.60 33.44
CA ALA A 84 -10.05 5.82 33.30
C ALA A 84 -8.65 5.55 32.74
N GLU A 85 -8.03 4.45 33.13
CA GLU A 85 -6.71 4.06 32.62
C GLU A 85 -6.79 3.55 31.18
N PHE A 86 -7.81 2.75 30.84
CA PHE A 86 -8.06 2.34 29.45
C PHE A 86 -8.23 3.56 28.53
N GLU A 87 -9.08 4.51 28.91
CA GLU A 87 -9.35 5.72 28.13
C GLU A 87 -8.10 6.61 28.00
N GLN A 88 -7.32 6.75 29.08
CA GLN A 88 -6.04 7.46 29.05
C GLN A 88 -5.04 6.81 28.09
N ARG A 89 -4.89 5.47 28.14
CA ARG A 89 -3.99 4.72 27.25
C ARG A 89 -4.44 4.80 25.80
N LEU A 90 -5.74 4.66 25.54
CA LEU A 90 -6.32 4.79 24.21
C LEU A 90 -6.05 6.19 23.62
N ALA A 91 -6.30 7.25 24.40
CA ALA A 91 -6.03 8.62 24.00
C ALA A 91 -4.53 8.88 23.72
N ALA A 92 -3.64 8.23 24.48
CA ALA A 92 -2.19 8.33 24.32
C ALA A 92 -1.63 7.62 23.08
N THR A 93 -2.43 6.80 22.38
CA THR A 93 -2.00 6.09 21.16
C THR A 93 -1.45 7.08 20.14
N PHE A 94 -0.22 6.84 19.66
CA PHE A 94 0.50 7.80 18.81
C PHE A 94 -0.18 7.99 17.45
N ARG A 95 -0.58 6.91 16.76
CA ARG A 95 -1.28 6.92 15.47
C ARG A 95 -2.69 6.36 15.64
N MET A 96 -3.70 6.96 14.98
CA MET A 96 -5.04 6.35 14.95
C MET A 96 -4.96 4.95 14.34
N ASN A 97 -5.84 4.03 14.74
CA ASN A 97 -5.86 2.64 14.27
C ASN A 97 -4.65 1.75 14.69
N TYR A 98 -3.84 2.20 15.66
CA TYR A 98 -2.72 1.42 16.23
C TYR A 98 -2.96 0.95 17.67
N TRP A 99 -4.20 0.94 18.16
CA TRP A 99 -4.54 0.17 19.35
C TRP A 99 -4.50 -1.32 18.99
N ARG A 100 -3.44 -2.05 19.38
CA ARG A 100 -3.13 -3.43 18.93
C ARG A 100 -3.69 -4.54 19.85
N TYR A 101 -4.80 -4.25 20.54
CA TYR A 101 -5.43 -5.16 21.50
C TYR A 101 -6.93 -5.27 21.23
N GLY A 102 -7.50 -6.44 21.55
CA GLY A 102 -8.94 -6.59 21.72
C GLY A 102 -9.42 -5.94 23.02
N VAL A 103 -10.72 -5.69 23.11
CA VAL A 103 -11.36 -5.03 24.26
C VAL A 103 -12.67 -5.75 24.63
N SER A 104 -12.90 -6.00 25.91
CA SER A 104 -14.17 -6.47 26.46
C SER A 104 -14.60 -5.58 27.62
N PHE A 105 -15.90 -5.32 27.75
CA PHE A 105 -16.49 -4.53 28.84
C PHE A 105 -17.05 -5.41 29.97
N ASP A 106 -16.95 -6.74 29.84
CA ASP A 106 -17.26 -7.70 30.89
C ASP A 106 -16.19 -8.81 30.97
N ALA A 107 -16.12 -9.48 32.13
CA ALA A 107 -15.15 -10.53 32.42
C ALA A 107 -15.41 -11.85 31.67
N ASP A 108 -16.63 -12.08 31.18
CA ASP A 108 -17.03 -13.30 30.47
C ASP A 108 -16.79 -13.21 28.95
N PHE A 109 -16.27 -12.07 28.45
CA PHE A 109 -16.03 -11.80 27.03
C PHE A 109 -17.31 -11.79 26.19
N LYS A 110 -18.46 -11.51 26.81
CA LYS A 110 -19.74 -11.38 26.11
C LYS A 110 -19.75 -10.13 25.22
N THR A 111 -19.15 -9.04 25.69
CA THR A 111 -19.04 -7.75 25.00
C THR A 111 -17.69 -7.56 24.30
N ALA A 112 -16.96 -8.65 24.04
CA ALA A 112 -15.63 -8.60 23.47
C ALA A 112 -15.63 -8.18 21.98
N LEU A 113 -14.60 -7.43 21.61
CA LEU A 113 -14.29 -6.93 20.28
C LEU A 113 -12.82 -7.22 19.98
N LEU A 114 -12.54 -7.79 18.82
CA LEU A 114 -11.18 -7.93 18.30
C LEU A 114 -10.65 -6.57 17.81
N GLU A 115 -9.32 -6.43 17.78
CA GLU A 115 -8.63 -5.28 17.16
C GLU A 115 -9.18 -4.99 15.75
N MET A 116 -9.33 -6.03 14.94
CA MET A 116 -9.75 -5.86 13.54
C MET A 116 -11.20 -5.40 13.42
N GLU A 117 -12.07 -5.78 14.35
CA GLU A 117 -13.45 -5.29 14.40
C GLU A 117 -13.51 -3.82 14.76
N ILE A 118 -12.72 -3.43 15.77
CA ILE A 118 -12.56 -2.03 16.20
C ILE A 118 -12.16 -1.16 15.01
N ASN A 119 -11.18 -1.61 14.22
CA ASN A 119 -10.70 -0.91 13.04
C ASN A 119 -11.71 -0.92 11.88
N GLY A 120 -12.26 -2.09 11.54
CA GLY A 120 -13.18 -2.28 10.41
C GLY A 120 -14.51 -1.53 10.56
N GLN A 121 -14.95 -1.29 11.79
CA GLN A 121 -16.17 -0.56 12.13
C GLN A 121 -15.91 0.91 12.53
N ALA A 122 -14.65 1.32 12.63
CA ALA A 122 -14.24 2.62 13.18
C ALA A 122 -14.85 2.88 14.57
N PHE A 123 -14.79 1.89 15.46
CA PHE A 123 -15.24 2.04 16.84
C PHE A 123 -14.33 2.94 17.65
N PHE A 124 -13.02 2.93 17.37
CA PHE A 124 -12.11 3.93 17.93
C PHE A 124 -11.88 5.02 16.93
N ARG A 125 -12.05 6.27 17.38
CA ARG A 125 -11.98 7.46 16.53
C ARG A 125 -10.94 8.42 17.05
N PRO A 126 -10.19 9.11 16.17
CA PRO A 126 -9.26 10.13 16.61
C PRO A 126 -10.02 11.33 17.22
N GLY A 127 -9.32 12.09 18.06
CA GLY A 127 -9.79 13.36 18.58
C GLY A 127 -10.01 14.39 17.46
N LYS A 128 -10.84 15.40 17.71
CA LYS A 128 -11.23 16.41 16.70
C LYS A 128 -10.05 17.19 16.13
N ASP A 129 -9.03 17.44 16.96
CA ASP A 129 -7.83 18.20 16.59
C ASP A 129 -6.69 17.33 16.06
N HIS A 130 -6.94 16.02 15.88
CA HIS A 130 -5.92 15.12 15.38
C HIS A 130 -5.56 15.44 13.93
N ARG A 131 -4.25 15.51 13.68
CA ARG A 131 -3.65 15.69 12.37
C ARG A 131 -2.65 14.57 12.15
N ILE A 132 -2.89 13.77 11.11
CA ILE A 132 -2.04 12.64 10.74
C ILE A 132 -0.58 13.07 10.66
N GLY A 133 0.29 12.31 11.34
CA GLY A 133 1.73 12.55 11.36
C GLY A 133 2.20 13.78 12.16
N ARG A 134 1.29 14.56 12.77
CA ARG A 134 1.66 15.79 13.50
C ARG A 134 1.46 15.71 15.01
N ASN A 135 0.46 14.99 15.48
CA ASN A 135 0.18 14.85 16.91
C ASN A 135 -0.33 13.43 17.23
N ARG A 136 -0.42 13.13 18.54
CA ARG A 136 -1.05 11.90 19.03
C ARG A 136 -2.51 11.84 18.58
N SER A 137 -3.05 10.62 18.49
CA SER A 137 -4.40 10.40 17.97
C SER A 137 -5.51 10.99 18.84
N GLY A 138 -5.30 11.08 20.16
CA GLY A 138 -6.38 11.43 21.10
C GLY A 138 -7.57 10.49 20.93
N SER A 139 -7.31 9.21 20.64
CA SER A 139 -8.35 8.25 20.30
C SER A 139 -9.31 8.03 21.45
N TRP A 140 -10.57 7.77 21.13
CA TRP A 140 -11.63 7.47 22.10
C TRP A 140 -12.57 6.40 21.54
N ALA A 141 -13.30 5.72 22.42
CA ALA A 141 -14.26 4.68 22.05
C ALA A 141 -15.64 5.28 21.75
N ASP A 142 -16.13 5.10 20.51
CA ASP A 142 -17.43 5.57 20.05
C ASP A 142 -18.54 4.59 20.49
N TYR A 143 -18.95 4.69 21.76
CA TYR A 143 -19.96 3.80 22.35
C TYR A 143 -21.31 3.86 21.64
N GLN A 144 -21.65 5.00 21.02
CA GLN A 144 -22.86 5.13 20.18
C GLN A 144 -22.81 4.21 18.95
N ARG A 145 -21.61 3.83 18.48
CA ARG A 145 -21.42 2.81 17.43
C ARG A 145 -21.25 1.40 18.00
N ILE A 146 -20.56 1.26 19.13
CA ILE A 146 -20.26 -0.06 19.73
C ILE A 146 -21.54 -0.71 20.27
N THR A 147 -22.36 0.03 21.04
CA THR A 147 -23.58 -0.48 21.67
C THR A 147 -24.54 -1.14 20.69
N PRO A 148 -24.98 -0.50 19.57
CA PRO A 148 -25.89 -1.14 18.63
C PRO A 148 -25.27 -2.36 17.94
N TYR A 149 -23.95 -2.34 17.67
CA TYR A 149 -23.26 -3.47 17.07
C TYR A 149 -23.24 -4.70 17.99
N LEU A 150 -22.92 -4.53 19.27
CA LEU A 150 -22.95 -5.63 20.24
C LEU A 150 -24.39 -6.12 20.49
N LYS A 151 -25.38 -5.21 20.53
CA LYS A 151 -26.80 -5.60 20.61
C LYS A 151 -27.25 -6.41 19.40
N GLN A 152 -26.81 -6.07 18.20
CA GLN A 152 -27.09 -6.87 17.00
C GLN A 152 -26.48 -8.27 17.11
N ARG A 153 -25.29 -8.41 17.69
CA ARG A 153 -24.61 -9.71 17.86
C ARG A 153 -25.29 -10.63 18.87
N MET A 154 -25.68 -10.11 20.03
CA MET A 154 -26.13 -10.96 21.16
C MET A 154 -27.50 -10.62 21.73
N GLY A 155 -28.22 -9.68 21.13
CA GLY A 155 -29.50 -9.18 21.63
C GLY A 155 -29.30 -8.24 22.82
N THR A 156 -29.37 -8.79 24.03
CA THR A 156 -29.29 -7.99 25.27
C THR A 156 -27.87 -7.99 25.81
N LEU A 157 -27.33 -6.80 26.10
CA LEU A 157 -26.00 -6.67 26.71
C LEU A 157 -26.06 -7.04 28.20
N PRO A 158 -25.07 -7.80 28.72
CA PRO A 158 -25.02 -8.17 30.13
C PRO A 158 -24.65 -7.01 31.05
N VAL A 159 -24.09 -5.93 30.48
CA VAL A 159 -23.61 -4.73 31.18
C VAL A 159 -23.90 -3.49 30.35
N ASP A 160 -23.96 -2.33 31.01
CA ASP A 160 -23.88 -1.04 30.34
C ASP A 160 -22.40 -0.72 30.03
N ILE A 161 -22.01 -0.89 28.77
CA ILE A 161 -20.62 -0.74 28.31
C ILE A 161 -20.07 0.69 28.46
N GLU A 162 -20.93 1.69 28.70
CA GLU A 162 -20.52 3.07 28.95
C GLU A 162 -20.21 3.31 30.44
N GLN A 163 -20.76 2.48 31.33
CA GLN A 163 -20.72 2.67 32.78
C GLN A 163 -19.92 1.60 33.52
N THR A 164 -19.31 0.62 32.84
CA THR A 164 -18.52 -0.41 33.54
C THR A 164 -17.28 0.19 34.20
N GLU A 165 -16.98 -0.22 35.44
CA GLU A 165 -15.79 0.25 36.16
C GLU A 165 -14.48 -0.23 35.51
N PHE A 166 -14.52 -1.42 34.90
CA PHE A 166 -13.36 -2.09 34.33
C PHE A 166 -13.53 -2.41 32.84
N VAL A 167 -12.41 -2.45 32.15
CA VAL A 167 -12.26 -2.86 30.76
C VAL A 167 -11.16 -3.92 30.69
N TRP A 168 -11.43 -5.03 30.01
CA TRP A 168 -10.47 -6.10 29.79
C TRP A 168 -9.83 -5.93 28.42
N VAL A 169 -8.52 -5.70 28.40
CA VAL A 169 -7.73 -5.62 27.17
C VAL A 169 -7.01 -6.93 26.96
N PHE A 170 -6.92 -7.41 25.71
CA PHE A 170 -6.37 -8.73 25.46
C PHE A 170 -5.60 -8.85 24.14
N THR A 171 -4.69 -9.81 24.10
CA THR A 171 -4.00 -10.26 22.88
C THR A 171 -4.58 -11.57 22.38
N THR A 172 -4.35 -11.85 21.11
CA THR A 172 -4.78 -13.09 20.46
C THR A 172 -3.62 -13.74 19.71
N ALA A 173 -3.71 -15.05 19.53
CA ALA A 173 -2.94 -15.81 18.54
C ALA A 173 -3.91 -16.70 17.77
N GLY A 174 -3.73 -16.80 16.46
CA GLY A 174 -4.69 -17.51 15.65
C GLY A 174 -4.23 -17.83 14.25
N VAL A 175 -5.17 -18.38 13.50
CA VAL A 175 -4.98 -18.85 12.13
C VAL A 175 -6.08 -18.32 11.23
N PHE A 176 -5.77 -18.23 9.95
CA PHE A 176 -6.69 -17.83 8.89
C PHE A 176 -6.75 -18.91 7.80
N THR A 177 -7.91 -19.08 7.18
CA THR A 177 -8.08 -19.86 5.94
C THR A 177 -9.04 -19.15 5.02
N ASP A 178 -8.75 -19.20 3.73
CA ASP A 178 -9.66 -18.76 2.67
C ASP A 178 -10.57 -19.89 2.14
N GLY A 179 -10.43 -21.09 2.70
CA GLY A 179 -11.10 -22.31 2.26
C GLY A 179 -10.20 -23.30 1.54
N GLU A 180 -9.07 -22.84 1.00
CA GLU A 180 -8.13 -23.66 0.24
C GLU A 180 -6.82 -23.83 1.00
N GLN A 181 -6.25 -22.74 1.49
CA GLN A 181 -5.00 -22.72 2.25
C GLN A 181 -5.22 -22.22 3.67
N LEU A 182 -4.31 -22.59 4.57
CA LEU A 182 -4.29 -22.19 5.97
C LEU A 182 -2.99 -21.46 6.27
N TRP A 183 -3.10 -20.33 6.97
CA TRP A 183 -1.98 -19.50 7.41
C TRP A 183 -1.99 -19.31 8.93
N ASN A 184 -0.80 -19.36 9.52
CA ASN A 184 -0.58 -18.86 10.88
C ASN A 184 -0.51 -17.34 10.85
N LEU A 185 -1.11 -16.68 11.85
CA LEU A 185 -1.04 -15.23 11.99
C LEU A 185 0.14 -14.84 12.89
N GLU A 186 0.85 -13.79 12.51
CA GLU A 186 1.98 -13.23 13.26
C GLU A 186 1.54 -12.76 14.65
N THR A 187 2.32 -13.14 15.67
CA THR A 187 2.06 -12.83 17.08
C THR A 187 3.09 -11.86 17.66
N LYS A 188 4.20 -11.60 16.97
CA LYS A 188 5.16 -10.57 17.36
C LYS A 188 4.47 -9.22 17.44
N GLU A 189 4.78 -8.45 18.49
CA GLU A 189 4.24 -7.11 18.71
C GLU A 189 4.90 -6.08 17.75
N ASN A 190 4.57 -6.20 16.47
CA ASN A 190 4.99 -5.33 15.38
C ASN A 190 3.78 -4.96 14.49
N CYS A 191 4.01 -4.27 13.37
CA CYS A 191 2.91 -3.86 12.50
C CYS A 191 2.20 -5.02 11.79
N ALA A 192 2.88 -6.14 11.56
CA ALA A 192 2.35 -7.35 10.92
C ALA A 192 1.51 -8.24 11.84
N LYS A 193 1.44 -7.94 13.15
CA LYS A 193 0.60 -8.70 14.10
C LYS A 193 -0.80 -8.95 13.56
N GLY A 194 -1.26 -10.21 13.62
CA GLY A 194 -2.58 -10.61 13.16
C GLY A 194 -2.74 -10.70 11.64
N ILE A 195 -1.64 -10.64 10.88
CA ILE A 195 -1.56 -10.92 9.43
C ILE A 195 -0.76 -12.21 9.23
N ARG A 196 -0.97 -12.92 8.12
CA ARG A 196 -0.23 -14.16 7.82
C ARG A 196 1.28 -13.98 7.89
N VAL A 197 1.97 -15.02 8.35
CA VAL A 197 3.40 -15.21 8.09
C VAL A 197 3.54 -15.80 6.69
N LEU A 198 4.33 -15.16 5.82
CA LEU A 198 4.60 -15.70 4.49
C LEU A 198 5.37 -17.01 4.59
N THR A 199 4.90 -18.02 3.87
CA THR A 199 5.52 -19.36 3.80
C THR A 199 6.08 -19.66 2.42
N ASP A 200 5.56 -18.99 1.40
CA ASP A 200 6.07 -19.04 0.04
C ASP A 200 6.05 -17.61 -0.54
N PRO A 201 7.04 -16.76 -0.17
CA PRO A 201 7.05 -15.37 -0.58
C PRO A 201 6.97 -15.17 -2.10
N GLN A 202 7.54 -16.08 -2.90
CA GLN A 202 7.47 -15.98 -4.35
C GLN A 202 6.01 -16.06 -4.83
N THR A 203 5.32 -17.15 -4.50
CA THR A 203 3.91 -17.33 -4.91
C THR A 203 2.98 -16.29 -4.28
N GLU A 204 3.19 -15.95 -3.01
CA GLU A 204 2.34 -15.00 -2.29
C GLU A 204 2.52 -13.56 -2.81
N ILE A 205 3.74 -13.14 -3.18
CA ILE A 205 3.97 -11.83 -3.83
C ILE A 205 3.34 -11.81 -5.24
N ALA A 206 3.53 -12.86 -6.04
CA ALA A 206 2.89 -12.96 -7.37
C ALA A 206 1.37 -12.84 -7.27
N THR A 207 0.78 -13.46 -6.25
CA THR A 207 -0.66 -13.38 -5.98
C THR A 207 -1.10 -11.96 -5.65
N VAL A 208 -0.33 -11.22 -4.84
CA VAL A 208 -0.62 -9.81 -4.53
C VAL A 208 -0.51 -8.93 -5.77
N ILE A 209 0.45 -9.17 -6.66
CA ILE A 209 0.59 -8.44 -7.92
C ILE A 209 -0.63 -8.69 -8.83
N ASP A 210 -1.02 -9.96 -9.02
CA ASP A 210 -2.20 -10.31 -9.82
C ASP A 210 -3.49 -9.66 -9.26
N GLN A 211 -3.70 -9.77 -7.95
CA GLN A 211 -4.82 -9.12 -7.29
C GLN A 211 -4.73 -7.59 -7.39
N GLY A 212 -3.53 -7.02 -7.34
CA GLY A 212 -3.27 -5.58 -7.48
C GLY A 212 -3.72 -5.03 -8.83
N GLU A 213 -3.40 -5.73 -9.91
CA GLU A 213 -3.93 -5.37 -11.24
C GLU A 213 -5.45 -5.46 -11.27
N THR A 214 -6.03 -6.55 -10.76
CA THR A 214 -7.49 -6.74 -10.68
C THR A 214 -8.16 -5.62 -9.88
N PHE A 215 -7.56 -5.19 -8.78
CA PHE A 215 -8.08 -4.09 -7.98
C PHE A 215 -8.04 -2.77 -8.76
N LEU A 216 -6.88 -2.45 -9.35
CA LEU A 216 -6.64 -1.16 -9.98
C LEU A 216 -7.44 -1.01 -11.28
N ILE A 217 -7.54 -2.06 -12.10
CA ILE A 217 -8.36 -2.06 -13.31
C ILE A 217 -9.85 -1.88 -12.95
N ASN A 218 -10.31 -2.45 -11.85
CA ASN A 218 -11.70 -2.31 -11.37
C ASN A 218 -12.02 -0.92 -10.80
N GLN A 219 -11.01 -0.08 -10.56
CA GLN A 219 -11.26 1.32 -10.22
C GLN A 219 -11.60 2.19 -11.43
N ILE A 220 -11.27 1.77 -12.65
CA ILE A 220 -11.63 2.51 -13.86
C ILE A 220 -13.15 2.38 -14.10
N LYS A 221 -13.86 3.51 -14.12
CA LYS A 221 -15.28 3.60 -14.46
C LYS A 221 -15.49 3.41 -15.96
N SER A 222 -16.76 3.28 -16.37
CA SER A 222 -17.12 3.13 -17.79
C SER A 222 -16.73 4.32 -18.68
N ASP A 223 -16.51 5.50 -18.10
CA ASP A 223 -16.07 6.71 -18.81
C ASP A 223 -14.53 6.82 -18.91
N GLY A 224 -13.78 5.90 -18.31
CA GLY A 224 -12.31 5.94 -18.24
C GLY A 224 -11.74 6.65 -17.00
N GLN A 225 -12.54 7.39 -16.24
CA GLN A 225 -12.06 8.00 -15.00
C GLN A 225 -11.96 6.96 -13.87
N PHE A 226 -10.93 7.05 -13.04
CA PHE A 226 -10.83 6.22 -11.83
C PHE A 226 -11.84 6.62 -10.75
N VAL A 227 -12.32 5.65 -9.98
CA VAL A 227 -12.69 5.89 -8.59
C VAL A 227 -11.40 6.08 -7.80
N TYR A 228 -11.16 7.32 -7.34
CA TYR A 228 -9.84 7.70 -6.81
C TYR A 228 -9.42 6.91 -5.57
N GLY A 229 -10.37 6.55 -4.71
CA GLY A 229 -10.10 5.75 -3.52
C GLY A 229 -11.27 5.62 -2.56
N TYR A 230 -11.04 4.92 -1.47
CA TYR A 230 -12.01 4.67 -0.41
C TYR A 230 -11.44 4.92 0.98
N PHE A 231 -12.33 5.20 1.93
CA PHE A 231 -12.13 4.95 3.35
C PHE A 231 -12.95 3.72 3.76
N PRO A 232 -12.35 2.51 3.71
CA PRO A 232 -13.03 1.24 3.99
C PRO A 232 -13.76 1.24 5.32
N SER A 233 -13.09 1.63 6.41
CA SER A 233 -13.71 1.65 7.75
C SER A 233 -14.95 2.55 7.85
N ARG A 234 -15.01 3.63 7.05
CA ARG A 234 -16.07 4.65 7.08
C ARG A 234 -17.13 4.47 6.01
N GLN A 235 -16.97 3.51 5.10
CA GLN A 235 -17.85 3.31 3.95
C GLN A 235 -17.97 4.55 3.06
N LYS A 236 -16.85 5.22 2.80
CA LYS A 236 -16.80 6.45 1.99
C LYS A 236 -15.91 6.30 0.76
N VAL A 237 -16.31 6.95 -0.32
CA VAL A 237 -15.50 7.17 -1.52
C VAL A 237 -14.79 8.52 -1.38
N LEU A 238 -13.54 8.62 -1.85
CA LEU A 238 -12.81 9.89 -1.89
C LEU A 238 -13.39 10.77 -3.00
N SER A 239 -13.62 12.05 -2.69
CA SER A 239 -14.20 13.03 -3.62
C SER A 239 -13.17 13.81 -4.43
N ASN A 240 -11.98 14.04 -3.86
CA ASN A 240 -10.93 14.80 -4.52
C ASN A 240 -10.25 13.92 -5.56
N TYR A 241 -9.95 14.49 -6.72
CA TYR A 241 -9.31 13.81 -7.83
C TYR A 241 -8.00 14.50 -8.17
N ASN A 242 -6.94 13.73 -8.35
CA ASN A 242 -5.65 14.22 -8.80
C ASN A 242 -5.35 13.64 -10.19
N CYS A 243 -5.41 14.47 -11.23
CA CYS A 243 -5.20 14.02 -12.60
C CYS A 243 -3.77 13.56 -12.88
N VAL A 244 -2.76 14.01 -12.11
CA VAL A 244 -1.40 13.50 -12.23
C VAL A 244 -1.37 11.99 -11.89
N ARG A 245 -2.14 11.61 -10.87
CA ARG A 245 -2.22 10.24 -10.36
C ARG A 245 -3.07 9.32 -11.21
N HIS A 246 -3.93 9.88 -12.05
CA HIS A 246 -4.61 9.14 -13.10
C HIS A 246 -3.57 8.47 -14.03
N PHE A 247 -2.58 9.23 -14.50
CA PHE A 247 -1.60 8.73 -15.46
C PHE A 247 -0.60 7.76 -14.82
N SER A 248 -0.03 8.08 -13.65
CA SER A 248 0.87 7.14 -12.96
C SER A 248 0.20 5.80 -12.62
N SER A 249 -1.10 5.79 -12.32
CA SER A 249 -1.83 4.55 -12.05
C SER A 249 -2.08 3.74 -13.33
N LEU A 250 -2.21 4.40 -14.47
CA LEU A 250 -2.22 3.73 -15.77
C LEU A 250 -0.85 3.17 -16.14
N TYR A 251 0.23 3.89 -15.83
CA TYR A 251 1.58 3.36 -15.99
C TYR A 251 1.79 2.07 -15.19
N ALA A 252 1.41 2.04 -13.91
CA ALA A 252 1.49 0.81 -13.10
C ALA A 252 0.64 -0.34 -13.65
N LEU A 253 -0.55 -0.07 -14.20
CA LEU A 253 -1.34 -1.08 -14.92
C LEU A 253 -0.61 -1.61 -16.17
N LEU A 254 0.09 -0.74 -16.89
CA LEU A 254 0.86 -1.13 -18.07
C LEU A 254 2.13 -1.92 -17.75
N GLU A 255 2.62 -1.86 -16.51
CA GLU A 255 3.63 -2.79 -15.98
C GLU A 255 3.01 -4.13 -15.54
N ALA A 256 1.81 -4.09 -14.96
CA ALA A 256 1.13 -5.28 -14.43
C ALA A 256 0.56 -6.19 -15.52
N ILE A 257 -0.06 -5.64 -16.58
CA ILE A 257 -0.71 -6.44 -17.63
C ILE A 257 0.26 -7.43 -18.31
N PRO A 258 1.52 -7.06 -18.66
CA PRO A 258 2.51 -8.01 -19.14
C PRO A 258 2.85 -9.11 -18.11
N PHE A 259 2.88 -8.77 -16.82
CA PHE A 259 3.16 -9.71 -15.74
C PHE A 259 2.08 -10.78 -15.61
N THR A 260 0.81 -10.39 -15.65
CA THR A 260 -0.34 -11.32 -15.49
C THR A 260 -0.79 -11.95 -16.81
N GLY A 261 -0.42 -11.36 -17.94
CA GLY A 261 -0.84 -11.77 -19.28
C GLY A 261 -2.27 -11.35 -19.66
N ARG A 262 -2.94 -10.48 -18.87
CA ARG A 262 -4.32 -10.03 -19.12
C ARG A 262 -4.43 -8.92 -20.17
N THR A 263 -3.96 -9.19 -21.38
CA THR A 263 -3.90 -8.21 -22.48
C THR A 263 -5.25 -7.59 -22.88
N ALA A 264 -6.38 -8.22 -22.52
CA ALA A 264 -7.71 -7.61 -22.68
C ALA A 264 -7.88 -6.29 -21.90
N ASP A 265 -7.16 -6.12 -20.80
CA ASP A 265 -7.24 -4.92 -19.95
C ASP A 265 -6.67 -3.66 -20.64
N TYR A 266 -5.85 -3.82 -21.70
CA TYR A 266 -5.36 -2.70 -22.50
C TYR A 266 -6.48 -1.86 -23.13
N VAL A 267 -7.64 -2.46 -23.43
CA VAL A 267 -8.80 -1.72 -23.97
C VAL A 267 -9.29 -0.69 -22.95
N LYS A 268 -9.39 -1.10 -21.68
CA LYS A 268 -9.85 -0.22 -20.59
C LYS A 268 -8.79 0.82 -20.24
N VAL A 269 -7.51 0.45 -20.28
CA VAL A 269 -6.39 1.39 -20.12
C VAL A 269 -6.40 2.44 -21.23
N LYS A 270 -6.59 2.05 -22.50
CA LYS A 270 -6.69 3.01 -23.61
C LYS A 270 -7.82 4.00 -23.42
N GLN A 271 -8.99 3.53 -22.99
CA GLN A 271 -10.14 4.40 -22.67
C GLN A 271 -9.83 5.38 -21.54
N ALA A 272 -9.14 4.92 -20.49
CA ALA A 272 -8.73 5.79 -19.39
C ALA A 272 -7.70 6.83 -19.83
N ILE A 273 -6.69 6.44 -20.63
CA ILE A 273 -5.75 7.40 -21.26
C ILE A 273 -6.55 8.47 -22.01
N GLN A 274 -7.47 8.06 -22.89
CA GLN A 274 -8.28 9.00 -23.68
C GLN A 274 -9.10 9.94 -22.78
N TRP A 275 -9.72 9.42 -21.72
CA TRP A 275 -10.43 10.25 -20.75
C TRP A 275 -9.51 11.31 -20.12
N GLY A 276 -8.30 10.91 -19.71
CA GLY A 276 -7.32 11.82 -19.12
C GLY A 276 -6.89 12.91 -20.10
N LEU A 277 -6.70 12.55 -21.38
CA LEU A 277 -6.40 13.50 -22.44
C LEU A 277 -7.54 14.50 -22.64
N ASP A 278 -8.78 14.02 -22.73
CA ASP A 278 -9.94 14.87 -23.03
C ASP A 278 -10.31 15.80 -21.87
N ASN A 279 -10.10 15.36 -20.62
CA ASN A 279 -10.64 16.05 -19.43
C ASN A 279 -9.57 16.74 -18.57
N ALA A 280 -8.30 16.38 -18.74
CA ALA A 280 -7.23 16.87 -17.88
C ALA A 280 -6.06 17.49 -18.66
N THR A 281 -6.23 17.80 -19.94
CA THR A 281 -5.18 18.49 -20.72
C THR A 281 -5.63 19.83 -21.28
N ILE A 282 -4.66 20.69 -21.56
CA ILE A 282 -4.82 21.89 -22.38
C ILE A 282 -3.71 21.98 -23.40
N GLU A 283 -3.98 22.61 -24.55
CA GLU A 283 -2.95 22.96 -25.53
C GLU A 283 -2.63 24.45 -25.45
N GLN A 284 -1.34 24.77 -25.39
CA GLN A 284 -0.83 26.14 -25.43
C GLN A 284 0.46 26.20 -26.23
N GLN A 285 0.55 27.17 -27.15
CA GLN A 285 1.73 27.40 -28.00
C GLN A 285 2.24 26.13 -28.71
N GLY A 286 1.34 25.23 -29.11
CA GLY A 286 1.68 23.98 -29.82
C GLY A 286 2.21 22.85 -28.93
N ALA A 287 2.21 23.04 -27.61
CA ALA A 287 2.50 22.02 -26.61
C ALA A 287 1.23 21.61 -25.85
N LEU A 288 1.21 20.39 -25.32
CA LEU A 288 0.09 19.84 -24.55
C LEU A 288 0.51 19.59 -23.10
N PHE A 289 -0.29 20.08 -22.16
CA PHE A 289 0.00 20.06 -20.72
C PHE A 289 -1.12 19.38 -19.94
N ILE A 290 -0.76 18.67 -18.88
CA ILE A 290 -1.73 18.26 -17.86
C ILE A 290 -2.17 19.48 -17.07
N ASN A 291 -3.48 19.74 -17.05
CA ASN A 291 -4.13 20.77 -16.26
C ASN A 291 -4.88 20.15 -15.09
N ASP A 292 -4.25 20.16 -13.92
CA ASP A 292 -4.87 19.73 -12.68
C ASP A 292 -5.41 20.96 -11.93
N ASN A 293 -6.68 21.28 -12.16
CA ASN A 293 -7.40 22.37 -11.48
C ASN A 293 -6.73 23.76 -11.62
N GLY A 294 -6.26 24.10 -12.83
CA GLY A 294 -5.60 25.37 -13.13
C GLY A 294 -4.11 25.40 -12.74
N GLU A 295 -3.50 24.23 -12.56
CA GLU A 295 -2.06 24.07 -12.36
C GLU A 295 -1.49 23.14 -13.44
N LEU A 296 -0.52 23.65 -14.21
CA LEU A 296 0.28 22.83 -15.11
C LEU A 296 1.50 22.36 -14.33
N LYS A 297 1.56 21.06 -14.01
CA LYS A 297 2.59 20.48 -13.14
C LYS A 297 3.61 19.72 -13.99
N LEU A 298 4.90 19.96 -13.73
CA LEU A 298 5.98 19.24 -14.41
C LEU A 298 5.85 17.71 -14.22
N GLY A 299 5.53 17.25 -13.01
CA GLY A 299 5.27 15.82 -12.77
C GLY A 299 4.06 15.27 -13.54
N GLY A 300 3.04 16.11 -13.79
CA GLY A 300 1.94 15.73 -14.68
C GLY A 300 2.41 15.52 -16.11
N GLN A 301 3.29 16.40 -16.61
CA GLN A 301 3.89 16.26 -17.94
C GLN A 301 4.70 14.96 -18.05
N ALA A 302 5.53 14.70 -17.03
CA ALA A 302 6.37 13.53 -16.94
C ALA A 302 5.57 12.22 -16.94
N LEU A 303 4.57 12.11 -16.07
CA LEU A 303 3.76 10.89 -15.93
C LEU A 303 2.86 10.66 -17.14
N LEU A 304 2.38 11.72 -17.81
CA LEU A 304 1.71 11.59 -19.11
C LEU A 304 2.66 10.94 -20.13
N MET A 305 3.86 11.51 -20.30
CA MET A 305 4.85 10.97 -21.24
C MET A 305 5.21 9.52 -20.93
N LEU A 306 5.49 9.23 -19.66
CA LEU A 306 5.85 7.89 -19.19
C LEU A 306 4.74 6.87 -19.49
N THR A 307 3.48 7.22 -19.24
CA THR A 307 2.32 6.37 -19.52
C THR A 307 2.16 6.11 -21.01
N LEU A 308 2.25 7.15 -21.86
CA LEU A 308 2.10 7.00 -23.30
C LEU A 308 3.23 6.19 -23.93
N CYS A 309 4.47 6.38 -23.47
CA CYS A 309 5.61 5.58 -23.90
C CYS A 309 5.39 4.12 -23.53
N GLN A 310 5.05 3.83 -22.27
CA GLN A 310 4.82 2.46 -21.81
C GLN A 310 3.65 1.80 -22.57
N TYR A 311 2.57 2.54 -22.82
CA TYR A 311 1.44 2.04 -23.60
C TYR A 311 1.88 1.60 -25.00
N GLN A 312 2.63 2.45 -25.71
CA GLN A 312 3.15 2.13 -27.04
C GLN A 312 4.11 0.94 -27.00
N THR A 313 4.98 0.85 -25.98
CA THR A 313 5.92 -0.26 -25.81
C THR A 313 5.23 -1.60 -25.65
N VAL A 314 4.23 -1.69 -24.78
CA VAL A 314 3.60 -2.99 -24.45
C VAL A 314 2.48 -3.40 -25.41
N THR A 315 1.89 -2.45 -26.15
CA THR A 315 0.81 -2.73 -27.11
C THR A 315 1.23 -2.67 -28.58
N GLY A 316 2.32 -1.95 -28.88
CA GLY A 316 2.68 -1.56 -30.25
C GLY A 316 1.77 -0.50 -30.86
N ASP A 317 0.75 -0.02 -30.15
CA ASP A 317 -0.22 0.96 -30.64
C ASP A 317 0.33 2.38 -30.56
N LYS A 318 0.49 3.02 -31.72
CA LYS A 318 1.04 4.37 -31.89
C LYS A 318 -0.02 5.48 -31.91
N SER A 319 -1.27 5.18 -31.56
CA SER A 319 -2.39 6.13 -31.61
C SER A 319 -2.11 7.43 -30.84
N PHE A 320 -1.30 7.36 -29.77
CA PHE A 320 -0.98 8.51 -28.92
C PHE A 320 0.37 9.19 -29.25
N GLU A 321 1.11 8.72 -30.26
CA GLU A 321 2.40 9.31 -30.65
C GLU A 321 2.32 10.82 -30.96
N PRO A 322 1.29 11.35 -31.66
CA PRO A 322 1.15 12.79 -31.86
C PRO A 322 0.99 13.58 -30.54
N VAL A 323 0.29 12.99 -29.57
CA VAL A 323 0.06 13.60 -28.25
C VAL A 323 1.34 13.58 -27.42
N LEU A 324 2.07 12.46 -27.44
CA LEU A 324 3.38 12.31 -26.80
C LEU A 324 4.39 13.36 -27.31
N ASN A 325 4.41 13.61 -28.62
CA ASN A 325 5.26 14.65 -29.21
C ASN A 325 4.86 16.07 -28.76
N LYS A 326 3.55 16.37 -28.61
CA LYS A 326 3.09 17.65 -28.04
C LYS A 326 3.42 17.76 -26.55
N ALA A 327 3.35 16.65 -25.82
CA ALA A 327 3.70 16.59 -24.41
C ALA A 327 5.18 16.88 -24.18
N PHE A 328 6.07 16.27 -24.99
CA PHE A 328 7.50 16.55 -24.97
C PHE A 328 7.82 18.05 -25.19
N LYS A 329 7.16 18.68 -26.18
CA LYS A 329 7.30 20.13 -26.44
C LYS A 329 6.91 21.01 -25.26
N GLY A 330 6.12 20.50 -24.31
CA GLY A 330 5.75 21.20 -23.08
C GLY A 330 6.87 21.27 -22.05
N VAL A 331 7.77 20.29 -22.01
CA VAL A 331 8.81 20.18 -20.97
C VAL A 331 9.73 21.43 -20.93
N PRO A 332 10.23 21.98 -22.05
CA PRO A 332 11.09 23.16 -22.02
C PRO A 332 10.47 24.40 -21.37
N PHE A 333 9.13 24.54 -21.34
CA PHE A 333 8.45 25.68 -20.70
C PHE A 333 8.65 25.73 -19.19
N PHE A 334 8.96 24.59 -18.57
CA PHE A 334 9.26 24.52 -17.15
C PHE A 334 10.70 24.92 -16.86
N ARG A 335 11.58 25.09 -17.86
CA ARG A 335 13.02 25.26 -17.63
C ARG A 335 13.44 26.73 -17.66
N GLU A 336 14.20 27.13 -16.65
CA GLU A 336 14.89 28.42 -16.62
C GLU A 336 16.15 28.42 -17.49
N ALA A 337 16.63 29.61 -17.85
CA ALA A 337 17.92 29.76 -18.54
C ALA A 337 19.11 29.19 -17.75
N SER A 338 19.00 29.12 -16.42
CA SER A 338 19.99 28.51 -15.51
C SER A 338 20.09 26.98 -15.64
N GLY A 339 19.11 26.36 -16.30
CA GLY A 339 18.94 24.91 -16.34
C GLY A 339 18.01 24.36 -15.27
N LYS A 340 17.67 25.17 -14.25
CA LYS A 340 16.72 24.80 -13.19
C LYS A 340 15.32 24.56 -13.75
N LEU A 341 14.61 23.59 -13.18
CA LEU A 341 13.21 23.32 -13.49
C LEU A 341 12.27 24.03 -12.50
N ASN A 342 11.26 24.70 -13.04
CA ASN A 342 10.08 25.17 -12.33
C ASN A 342 9.05 24.05 -12.26
N HIS A 343 8.29 24.00 -11.16
CA HIS A 343 7.45 22.83 -10.89
C HIS A 343 6.01 23.06 -11.34
N VAL A 344 5.53 24.30 -11.30
CA VAL A 344 4.15 24.63 -11.61
C VAL A 344 4.04 25.92 -12.41
N LEU A 345 3.34 25.84 -13.53
CA LEU A 345 2.95 26.98 -14.36
C LEU A 345 1.43 27.22 -14.24
N ASN A 346 1.00 28.45 -14.51
CA ASN A 346 -0.39 28.78 -14.77
C ASN A 346 -0.78 28.33 -16.20
N PRO A 347 -2.09 28.26 -16.52
CA PRO A 347 -2.56 27.91 -17.86
C PRO A 347 -2.07 28.85 -18.99
N ASP A 348 -1.65 30.07 -18.66
CA ASP A 348 -1.04 31.03 -19.59
C ASP A 348 0.50 30.90 -19.68
N LEU A 349 1.05 29.82 -19.11
CA LEU A 349 2.47 29.48 -19.04
C LEU A 349 3.32 30.41 -18.16
N THR A 350 2.71 31.33 -17.42
CA THR A 350 3.42 32.12 -16.41
C THR A 350 3.80 31.25 -15.21
N LEU A 351 4.91 31.58 -14.55
CA LEU A 351 5.36 30.87 -13.35
C LEU A 351 4.33 30.99 -12.23
N LYS A 352 3.86 29.85 -11.71
CA LYS A 352 2.99 29.78 -10.52
C LYS A 352 3.76 29.38 -9.27
N SER A 353 4.60 28.35 -9.37
CA SER A 353 5.44 27.89 -8.26
C SER A 353 6.75 27.32 -8.77
N ALA A 354 7.87 27.94 -8.39
CA ALA A 354 9.20 27.46 -8.75
C ALA A 354 9.51 26.09 -8.13
N TYR A 355 8.91 25.74 -6.99
CA TYR A 355 9.10 24.45 -6.33
C TYR A 355 7.78 23.90 -5.79
N ARG A 356 7.60 22.58 -5.82
CA ARG A 356 6.44 21.89 -5.21
C ARG A 356 6.83 20.62 -4.46
N THR A 357 7.67 19.81 -5.07
CA THR A 357 8.20 18.54 -4.53
C THR A 357 9.40 18.14 -5.36
N ILE A 358 10.37 17.44 -4.75
CA ILE A 358 11.58 16.95 -5.42
C ILE A 358 11.32 15.86 -6.47
N TYR A 359 10.11 15.28 -6.48
CA TYR A 359 9.76 14.17 -7.38
C TYR A 359 9.81 14.55 -8.85
N TYR A 360 9.54 15.82 -9.17
CA TYR A 360 9.29 16.24 -10.56
C TYR A 360 10.53 16.17 -11.43
N GLU A 361 11.72 16.41 -10.85
CA GLU A 361 12.98 16.29 -11.57
C GLU A 361 13.30 14.84 -11.94
N GLY A 362 13.09 13.90 -11.02
CA GLY A 362 13.24 12.48 -11.28
C GLY A 362 12.18 11.97 -12.28
N GLU A 363 10.91 12.31 -12.07
CA GLU A 363 9.80 11.92 -12.95
C GLU A 363 10.07 12.35 -14.40
N VAL A 364 10.46 13.60 -14.64
CA VAL A 364 10.67 14.10 -16.02
C VAL A 364 11.90 13.49 -16.68
N ALA A 365 13.00 13.32 -15.93
CA ALA A 365 14.18 12.65 -16.46
C ALA A 365 13.87 11.21 -16.85
N PHE A 366 13.09 10.50 -16.02
CA PHE A 366 12.62 9.15 -16.33
C PHE A 366 11.73 9.11 -17.59
N GLY A 367 10.69 9.95 -17.63
CA GLY A 367 9.77 10.01 -18.78
C GLY A 367 10.47 10.35 -20.11
N LEU A 368 11.46 11.23 -20.06
CA LEU A 368 12.27 11.59 -21.23
C LEU A 368 13.20 10.45 -21.67
N SER A 369 13.84 9.73 -20.73
CA SER A 369 14.66 8.56 -21.06
C SER A 369 13.82 7.49 -21.78
N ARG A 370 12.60 7.20 -21.29
CA ARG A 370 11.68 6.28 -21.96
C ARG A 370 11.23 6.75 -23.34
N LEU A 371 11.03 8.06 -23.52
CA LEU A 371 10.76 8.62 -24.83
C LEU A 371 11.94 8.42 -25.79
N TYR A 372 13.17 8.65 -25.33
CA TYR A 372 14.37 8.45 -26.14
C TYR A 372 14.58 6.99 -26.53
N GLU A 373 14.32 6.04 -25.63
CA GLU A 373 14.33 4.60 -25.97
C GLU A 373 13.34 4.27 -27.09
N LEU A 374 12.20 4.97 -27.13
CA LEU A 374 11.14 4.71 -28.10
C LEU A 374 11.42 5.30 -29.49
N ASN A 375 12.04 6.47 -29.57
CA ASN A 375 12.17 7.23 -30.83
C ASN A 375 13.61 7.59 -31.25
N HIS A 376 14.59 7.43 -30.35
CA HIS A 376 15.99 7.79 -30.55
C HIS A 376 16.22 9.25 -30.99
N ASP A 377 15.35 10.18 -30.60
CA ASP A 377 15.47 11.61 -30.94
C ASP A 377 16.64 12.25 -30.15
N PRO A 378 17.70 12.76 -30.83
CA PRO A 378 18.83 13.41 -30.17
C PRO A 378 18.44 14.61 -29.30
N ALA A 379 17.36 15.34 -29.66
CA ALA A 379 16.91 16.48 -28.86
C ALA A 379 16.34 16.04 -27.50
N VAL A 380 15.72 14.85 -27.43
CA VAL A 380 15.27 14.25 -26.18
C VAL A 380 16.48 13.86 -25.33
N LEU A 381 17.47 13.20 -25.94
CA LEU A 381 18.70 12.80 -25.26
C LEU A 381 19.46 13.99 -24.67
N ASP A 382 19.62 15.06 -25.44
CA ASP A 382 20.27 16.29 -25.01
C ASP A 382 19.56 16.92 -23.81
N LEU A 383 18.22 16.87 -23.79
CA LEU A 383 17.45 17.40 -22.67
C LEU A 383 17.59 16.53 -21.41
N VAL A 384 17.57 15.19 -21.55
CA VAL A 384 17.85 14.26 -20.44
C VAL A 384 19.20 14.58 -19.82
N LYS A 385 20.24 14.69 -20.66
CA LYS A 385 21.61 15.00 -20.20
C LYS A 385 21.67 16.33 -19.45
N GLN A 386 21.04 17.38 -19.98
CA GLN A 386 21.02 18.70 -19.34
C GLN A 386 20.35 18.68 -17.96
N ILE A 387 19.28 17.90 -17.80
CA ILE A 387 18.58 17.78 -16.51
C ILE A 387 19.43 16.99 -15.51
N LEU A 388 20.02 15.86 -15.92
CA LEU A 388 20.88 15.04 -15.07
C LEU A 388 22.15 15.78 -14.64
N ASP A 389 22.81 16.48 -15.56
CA ASP A 389 24.00 17.30 -15.27
C ASP A 389 23.67 18.40 -14.25
N TYR A 390 22.49 19.02 -14.37
CA TYR A 390 22.03 19.99 -13.39
C TYR A 390 21.81 19.35 -12.01
N MET A 391 21.20 18.16 -11.97
CA MET A 391 21.00 17.40 -10.71
C MET A 391 22.34 17.05 -10.05
N VAL A 392 23.34 16.62 -10.81
CA VAL A 392 24.71 16.38 -10.33
C VAL A 392 25.32 17.65 -9.76
N ALA A 393 25.33 18.74 -10.54
CA ALA A 393 25.94 20.00 -10.15
C ALA A 393 25.32 20.61 -8.87
N ASN A 394 24.06 20.26 -8.55
CA ASN A 394 23.31 20.78 -7.41
C ASN A 394 23.08 19.75 -6.28
N ASP A 395 23.81 18.64 -6.31
CA ASP A 395 23.81 17.59 -5.27
C ASP A 395 22.42 17.01 -4.96
N TYR A 396 21.70 16.60 -6.01
CA TYR A 396 20.35 16.05 -5.86
C TYR A 396 20.31 14.67 -5.17
N GLY A 397 21.44 13.96 -5.11
CA GLY A 397 21.56 12.71 -4.35
C GLY A 397 21.33 12.87 -2.84
N LYS A 398 21.17 14.09 -2.31
CA LYS A 398 20.81 14.31 -0.90
C LYS A 398 19.32 14.16 -0.57
N TYR A 399 18.46 13.93 -1.56
CA TYR A 399 17.00 14.02 -1.37
C TYR A 399 16.29 12.69 -1.11
N HIS A 400 16.96 11.56 -1.33
CA HIS A 400 16.45 10.22 -1.03
C HIS A 400 15.19 9.82 -1.81
N ASP A 401 15.13 10.25 -3.07
CA ASP A 401 13.92 10.14 -3.87
C ASP A 401 13.94 8.94 -4.83
N HIS A 402 12.87 8.15 -4.79
CA HIS A 402 12.67 7.01 -5.69
C HIS A 402 12.64 7.38 -7.18
N TRP A 403 12.05 8.52 -7.57
CA TRP A 403 12.02 8.92 -8.98
C TRP A 403 13.41 9.31 -9.50
N ILE A 404 14.23 9.95 -8.65
CA ILE A 404 15.65 10.15 -8.97
C ILE A 404 16.35 8.81 -9.19
N SER A 405 16.10 7.80 -8.37
CA SER A 405 16.70 6.46 -8.58
C SER A 405 16.21 5.79 -9.85
N TYR A 406 14.92 5.91 -10.21
CA TYR A 406 14.43 5.45 -11.51
C TYR A 406 15.12 6.18 -12.66
N ALA A 407 15.16 7.51 -12.61
CA ALA A 407 15.80 8.32 -13.63
C ALA A 407 17.26 7.92 -13.87
N ILE A 408 18.01 7.66 -12.80
CA ILE A 408 19.41 7.24 -12.91
C ILE A 408 19.54 5.86 -13.54
N ASN A 409 18.72 4.89 -13.14
CA ASN A 409 18.77 3.56 -13.75
C ASN A 409 18.57 3.58 -15.27
N GLU A 410 17.58 4.35 -15.72
CA GLU A 410 17.30 4.51 -17.15
C GLU A 410 18.41 5.31 -17.82
N ALA A 411 18.89 6.38 -17.17
CA ALA A 411 20.00 7.17 -17.68
C ALA A 411 21.27 6.34 -17.86
N LEU A 412 21.55 5.35 -17.00
CA LEU A 412 22.70 4.48 -17.13
C LEU A 412 22.59 3.52 -18.33
N GLN A 413 21.40 3.24 -18.85
CA GLN A 413 21.27 2.52 -20.14
C GLN A 413 21.77 3.36 -21.31
N VAL A 414 21.68 4.69 -21.19
CA VAL A 414 21.98 5.65 -22.26
C VAL A 414 23.34 6.32 -22.09
N PHE A 415 23.79 6.47 -20.84
CA PHE A 415 25.06 7.06 -20.43
C PHE A 415 25.84 6.08 -19.53
N PRO A 416 26.22 4.89 -20.05
CA PRO A 416 26.70 3.77 -19.24
C PRO A 416 28.02 4.05 -18.51
N ASP A 417 28.84 4.97 -19.01
CA ASP A 417 30.15 5.30 -18.44
C ASP A 417 30.12 6.53 -17.51
N ASN A 418 28.96 7.14 -17.27
CA ASN A 418 28.86 8.37 -16.49
C ASN A 418 28.93 8.09 -14.98
N ARG A 419 30.15 8.17 -14.43
CA ARG A 419 30.43 7.95 -13.01
C ARG A 419 29.77 8.95 -12.07
N ASP A 420 29.50 10.18 -12.52
CA ASP A 420 28.84 11.19 -11.69
C ASP A 420 27.36 10.85 -11.46
N TYR A 421 26.68 10.29 -12.47
CA TYR A 421 25.31 9.80 -12.33
C TYR A 421 25.24 8.60 -11.38
N MET A 422 26.20 7.67 -11.49
CA MET A 422 26.34 6.56 -10.55
C MET A 422 26.55 7.05 -9.12
N ALA A 423 27.47 8.00 -8.91
CA ALA A 423 27.74 8.57 -7.58
C ALA A 423 26.50 9.27 -6.99
N LEU A 424 25.75 10.00 -7.80
CA LEU A 424 24.51 10.65 -7.39
C LEU A 424 23.48 9.62 -6.91
N GLY A 425 23.29 8.53 -7.67
CA GLY A 425 22.33 7.48 -7.33
C GLY A 425 22.71 6.69 -6.09
N LEU A 426 24.00 6.36 -5.93
CA LEU A 426 24.52 5.72 -4.72
C LEU A 426 24.24 6.59 -3.50
N LYS A 427 24.56 7.89 -3.58
CA LYS A 427 24.29 8.83 -2.48
C LYS A 427 22.80 8.90 -2.15
N ASN A 428 21.93 8.95 -3.15
CA ASN A 428 20.48 9.03 -2.99
C ASN A 428 19.92 7.94 -2.07
N VAL A 429 20.44 6.72 -2.15
CA VAL A 429 19.92 5.58 -1.39
C VAL A 429 20.71 5.36 -0.10
N PHE A 430 22.03 5.33 -0.16
CA PHE A 430 22.84 4.83 0.96
C PHE A 430 22.83 5.75 2.18
N ILE A 431 22.70 7.07 2.01
CA ILE A 431 22.56 7.99 3.14
C ILE A 431 21.18 7.88 3.83
N HIS A 432 20.21 7.20 3.17
CA HIS A 432 18.85 6.98 3.66
C HIS A 432 18.57 5.53 4.07
N LEU A 433 19.45 4.58 3.74
CA LEU A 433 19.21 3.14 3.88
C LEU A 433 18.78 2.71 5.28
N LYS A 434 19.36 3.31 6.33
CA LYS A 434 18.96 3.06 7.72
C LYS A 434 17.50 3.42 7.99
N PHE A 435 17.02 4.55 7.46
CA PHE A 435 15.62 4.95 7.61
C PHE A 435 14.69 3.95 6.92
N ILE A 436 15.07 3.47 5.73
CA ILE A 436 14.28 2.50 4.96
C ILE A 436 14.12 1.19 5.74
N GLU A 437 15.22 0.68 6.29
CA GLU A 437 15.25 -0.54 7.09
C GLU A 437 14.41 -0.41 8.38
N GLU A 438 14.59 0.69 9.13
CA GLU A 438 13.92 0.90 10.42
C GLU A 438 12.47 1.39 10.28
N ARG A 439 12.00 1.63 9.05
CA ARG A 439 10.66 2.18 8.80
C ARG A 439 9.57 1.16 9.17
N ASP A 440 8.91 1.44 10.29
CA ASP A 440 7.88 0.61 10.89
C ASP A 440 6.53 0.62 10.16
N THR A 441 6.21 1.58 9.29
CA THR A 441 4.99 1.51 8.48
C THR A 441 5.33 1.12 7.05
N THR A 442 4.33 0.66 6.32
CA THR A 442 4.41 0.69 4.88
C THR A 442 4.63 2.11 4.38
N TYR A 443 5.32 2.19 3.25
CA TYR A 443 5.63 3.44 2.60
C TYR A 443 5.70 3.17 1.09
N PRO A 444 4.76 3.71 0.30
CA PRO A 444 4.55 3.25 -1.09
C PRO A 444 5.82 3.21 -1.94
N THR A 445 6.72 4.18 -1.75
CA THR A 445 7.86 4.41 -2.64
C THR A 445 9.18 3.79 -2.17
N LEU A 446 9.22 3.16 -0.98
CA LEU A 446 10.49 2.67 -0.43
C LEU A 446 10.99 1.41 -1.13
N LEU A 447 10.09 0.53 -1.54
CA LEU A 447 10.46 -0.66 -2.31
C LEU A 447 11.01 -0.26 -3.69
N GLU A 448 10.31 0.63 -4.40
CA GLU A 448 10.75 1.20 -5.68
C GLU A 448 12.16 1.82 -5.59
N LEU A 449 12.43 2.59 -4.53
CA LEU A 449 13.74 3.19 -4.29
C LEU A 449 14.84 2.12 -4.17
N VAL A 450 14.60 1.06 -3.40
CA VAL A 450 15.58 0.01 -3.14
C VAL A 450 15.75 -0.93 -4.33
N ASP A 451 14.66 -1.26 -5.04
CA ASP A 451 14.71 -2.00 -6.30
C ASP A 451 15.61 -1.29 -7.30
N ALA A 452 15.38 0.02 -7.49
CA ALA A 452 16.17 0.81 -8.39
C ALA A 452 17.64 0.84 -7.94
N ALA A 453 17.91 1.01 -6.65
CA ALA A 453 19.25 1.01 -6.11
C ALA A 453 20.02 -0.30 -6.35
N VAL A 454 19.37 -1.45 -6.14
CA VAL A 454 20.01 -2.75 -6.33
C VAL A 454 20.37 -2.97 -7.79
N LYS A 455 19.46 -2.67 -8.72
CA LYS A 455 19.72 -2.73 -10.17
C LYS A 455 20.90 -1.83 -10.57
N MET A 456 20.95 -0.60 -10.04
CA MET A 456 22.05 0.33 -10.24
C MET A 456 23.39 -0.24 -9.74
N THR A 457 23.43 -0.84 -8.53
CA THR A 457 24.68 -1.41 -8.00
C THR A 457 25.20 -2.57 -8.83
N ASP A 458 24.31 -3.34 -9.44
CA ASP A 458 24.68 -4.44 -10.33
C ASP A 458 25.20 -3.94 -11.66
N PHE A 459 24.55 -2.90 -12.20
CA PHE A 459 25.04 -2.21 -13.37
C PHE A 459 26.45 -1.64 -13.15
N ILE A 460 26.68 -0.90 -12.06
CA ILE A 460 27.98 -0.31 -11.72
C ILE A 460 29.08 -1.37 -11.70
N ARG A 461 28.82 -2.50 -11.06
CA ARG A 461 29.75 -3.64 -11.04
C ARG A 461 29.98 -4.23 -12.43
N ALA A 462 28.93 -4.45 -13.21
CA ALA A 462 29.04 -4.97 -14.58
C ALA A 462 29.80 -4.03 -15.53
N SER A 463 29.68 -2.72 -15.32
CA SER A 463 30.39 -1.69 -16.11
C SER A 463 31.88 -1.53 -15.75
N GLY A 464 32.39 -2.25 -14.74
CA GLY A 464 33.77 -2.10 -14.27
C GLY A 464 34.02 -0.87 -13.38
N ASN A 465 32.96 -0.22 -12.89
CA ASN A 465 33.02 0.91 -11.96
C ASN A 465 32.82 0.49 -10.49
N GLU A 466 33.14 -0.77 -10.17
CA GLU A 466 32.99 -1.38 -8.83
C GLU A 466 33.68 -0.57 -7.71
N ASP A 467 34.73 0.17 -8.04
CA ASP A 467 35.44 1.01 -7.09
C ASP A 467 34.53 2.06 -6.43
N LEU A 468 33.46 2.50 -7.11
CA LEU A 468 32.44 3.39 -6.56
C LEU A 468 31.62 2.73 -5.43
N LEU A 469 31.57 1.40 -5.36
CA LEU A 469 30.80 0.66 -4.37
C LEU A 469 31.55 0.44 -3.05
N ALA A 470 32.87 0.62 -3.03
CA ALA A 470 33.71 0.34 -1.86
C ALA A 470 33.26 1.02 -0.54
N PRO A 471 32.70 2.24 -0.53
CA PRO A 471 32.22 2.88 0.70
C PRO A 471 30.87 2.35 1.21
N TYR A 472 30.17 1.52 0.44
CA TYR A 472 28.76 1.23 0.64
C TYR A 472 28.50 -0.24 1.00
N ASP A 473 27.55 -0.46 1.92
CA ASP A 473 27.13 -1.80 2.33
C ASP A 473 26.07 -2.38 1.38
N VAL A 474 26.53 -2.86 0.23
CA VAL A 474 25.66 -3.47 -0.80
C VAL A 474 25.00 -4.76 -0.28
N ILE A 475 25.61 -5.46 0.68
CA ILE A 475 25.02 -6.65 1.31
C ILE A 475 23.76 -6.25 2.09
N ARG A 476 23.86 -5.22 2.94
CA ARG A 476 22.71 -4.68 3.67
C ARG A 476 21.63 -4.17 2.73
N LEU A 477 21.99 -3.50 1.63
CA LEU A 477 21.01 -3.05 0.63
C LEU A 477 20.15 -4.22 0.11
N ARG A 478 20.76 -5.37 -0.22
CA ARG A 478 20.04 -6.57 -0.69
C ARG A 478 19.16 -7.20 0.40
N GLN A 479 19.60 -7.18 1.65
CA GLN A 479 18.79 -7.65 2.77
C GLN A 479 17.56 -6.76 2.98
N VAL A 480 17.74 -5.45 2.89
CA VAL A 480 16.65 -4.46 2.96
C VAL A 480 15.68 -4.65 1.81
N LEU A 481 16.16 -4.93 0.59
CA LEU A 481 15.28 -5.19 -0.56
C LEU A 481 14.27 -6.30 -0.27
N LYS A 482 14.79 -7.48 0.11
CA LYS A 482 13.96 -8.64 0.43
C LYS A 482 13.00 -8.33 1.58
N TYR A 483 13.51 -7.72 2.65
CA TYR A 483 12.70 -7.35 3.80
C TYR A 483 11.54 -6.42 3.41
N ARG A 484 11.80 -5.35 2.63
CA ARG A 484 10.74 -4.41 2.23
C ARG A 484 9.69 -5.09 1.36
N ALA A 485 10.06 -5.93 0.40
CA ALA A 485 9.09 -6.62 -0.45
C ALA A 485 8.09 -7.45 0.38
N GLU A 486 8.59 -8.27 1.30
CA GLU A 486 7.75 -9.07 2.21
C GLU A 486 6.96 -8.18 3.20
N TYR A 487 7.55 -7.07 3.63
CA TYR A 487 6.92 -6.15 4.58
C TYR A 487 5.74 -5.36 3.97
N GLU A 488 5.87 -4.86 2.74
CA GLU A 488 4.79 -4.13 2.07
C GLU A 488 3.58 -5.05 1.82
N VAL A 489 3.82 -6.34 1.50
CA VAL A 489 2.75 -7.34 1.41
C VAL A 489 2.04 -7.51 2.75
N THR A 490 2.79 -7.83 3.80
CA THR A 490 2.22 -8.22 5.11
C THR A 490 1.67 -7.06 5.92
N THR A 491 2.03 -5.81 5.60
CA THR A 491 1.60 -4.65 6.41
C THR A 491 0.90 -3.54 5.62
N GLY A 492 0.86 -3.64 4.29
CA GLY A 492 0.26 -2.62 3.41
C GLY A 492 -0.84 -3.13 2.50
N SER A 493 -0.93 -4.44 2.27
CA SER A 493 -1.91 -5.02 1.34
C SER A 493 -3.19 -5.44 2.05
N PHE A 494 -4.35 -5.22 1.41
CA PHE A 494 -5.62 -5.79 1.85
C PHE A 494 -5.67 -7.30 1.62
N LEU A 495 -4.97 -8.04 2.48
CA LEU A 495 -5.06 -9.50 2.53
C LEU A 495 -6.42 -9.94 3.13
N PRO A 496 -6.96 -11.10 2.74
CA PRO A 496 -8.27 -11.59 3.19
C PRO A 496 -8.51 -11.55 4.71
N GLU A 497 -7.52 -11.93 5.52
CA GLU A 497 -7.60 -11.97 6.99
C GLU A 497 -7.77 -10.59 7.65
N LEU A 498 -7.51 -9.52 6.90
CA LEU A 498 -7.74 -8.14 7.29
C LEU A 498 -8.97 -7.58 6.58
N ALA A 499 -9.08 -7.80 5.27
CA ALA A 499 -10.18 -7.29 4.45
C ALA A 499 -11.56 -7.76 4.95
N MET A 500 -11.64 -8.99 5.49
CA MET A 500 -12.88 -9.58 6.00
C MET A 500 -13.62 -8.71 7.03
N TYR A 501 -12.96 -7.77 7.70
CA TYR A 501 -13.58 -6.90 8.70
C TYR A 501 -14.11 -5.57 8.12
N TYR A 502 -13.87 -5.28 6.85
CA TYR A 502 -14.31 -4.05 6.16
C TYR A 502 -15.58 -4.29 5.34
N TYR A 503 -16.34 -3.24 4.99
CA TYR A 503 -17.56 -3.44 4.20
C TYR A 503 -17.21 -3.97 2.81
N ARG A 504 -18.02 -4.89 2.25
CA ARG A 504 -17.73 -5.54 0.96
C ARG A 504 -16.27 -6.03 0.86
N PRO A 505 -15.82 -6.94 1.75
CA PRO A 505 -14.41 -7.33 1.87
C PRO A 505 -13.69 -7.62 0.54
N ALA A 506 -14.30 -8.43 -0.33
CA ALA A 506 -13.73 -8.81 -1.63
C ALA A 506 -13.38 -7.62 -2.53
N LYS A 507 -14.07 -6.48 -2.37
CA LYS A 507 -13.80 -5.25 -3.14
C LYS A 507 -12.39 -4.71 -2.92
N PHE A 508 -11.81 -4.94 -1.74
CA PHE A 508 -10.54 -4.34 -1.36
C PHE A 508 -9.34 -5.25 -1.58
N ILE A 509 -9.54 -6.53 -1.88
CA ILE A 509 -8.44 -7.45 -2.22
C ILE A 509 -7.64 -6.88 -3.39
N GLY A 510 -6.31 -6.94 -3.27
CA GLY A 510 -5.36 -6.32 -4.21
C GLY A 510 -5.10 -4.84 -3.97
N GLY A 511 -5.92 -4.16 -3.18
CA GLY A 511 -5.68 -2.77 -2.80
C GLY A 511 -4.61 -2.65 -1.72
N PHE A 512 -3.91 -1.52 -1.70
CA PHE A 512 -2.98 -1.15 -0.63
C PHE A 512 -3.56 -0.04 0.25
N TYR A 513 -3.18 0.01 1.53
CA TYR A 513 -3.77 0.92 2.50
C TYR A 513 -2.78 1.72 3.35
N ALA A 514 -3.23 2.91 3.76
CA ALA A 514 -2.62 3.72 4.81
C ALA A 514 -3.35 3.48 6.13
N ARG A 515 -2.78 2.64 7.01
CA ARG A 515 -3.41 2.24 8.28
C ARG A 515 -3.76 3.43 9.18
N HIS A 516 -2.81 4.36 9.33
CA HIS A 516 -2.95 5.55 10.17
C HIS A 516 -3.89 6.62 9.58
N ASP A 517 -4.50 6.36 8.43
CA ASP A 517 -5.52 7.20 7.80
C ASP A 517 -6.80 6.37 7.57
N SER A 518 -7.31 5.72 8.62
CA SER A 518 -8.57 4.95 8.56
C SER A 518 -8.56 3.83 7.51
N PHE A 519 -7.39 3.23 7.27
CA PHE A 519 -7.15 2.22 6.22
C PHE A 519 -7.52 2.71 4.81
N ARG A 520 -7.36 4.00 4.57
CA ARG A 520 -7.59 4.60 3.24
C ARG A 520 -6.80 3.85 2.19
N THR A 521 -7.47 3.53 1.08
CA THR A 521 -6.85 3.02 -0.14
C THR A 521 -7.16 3.97 -1.28
N ARG A 522 -6.18 4.26 -2.12
CA ARG A 522 -6.31 5.13 -3.29
C ARG A 522 -5.34 4.68 -4.37
N ILE A 523 -5.63 5.08 -5.60
CA ILE A 523 -4.83 4.71 -6.76
C ILE A 523 -3.36 5.16 -6.62
N ASP A 524 -3.10 6.34 -6.02
CA ASP A 524 -1.74 6.84 -5.73
C ASP A 524 -0.90 5.88 -4.89
N ASP A 525 -1.50 5.24 -3.88
CA ASP A 525 -0.71 4.38 -3.00
C ASP A 525 -0.53 3.01 -3.71
N CYS A 526 -1.59 2.54 -4.39
CA CYS A 526 -1.59 1.24 -5.07
C CYS A 526 -0.63 1.18 -6.26
N GLU A 527 -0.50 2.26 -7.04
CA GLU A 527 0.42 2.30 -8.18
C GLU A 527 1.87 2.02 -7.75
N HIS A 528 2.35 2.72 -6.71
CA HIS A 528 3.73 2.63 -6.25
C HIS A 528 4.04 1.25 -5.65
N PHE A 529 3.12 0.70 -4.84
CA PHE A 529 3.30 -0.65 -4.31
C PHE A 529 3.29 -1.71 -5.42
N LEU A 530 2.41 -1.57 -6.41
CA LEU A 530 2.31 -2.51 -7.52
C LEU A 530 3.57 -2.47 -8.39
N SER A 531 4.01 -1.27 -8.81
CA SER A 531 5.24 -1.07 -9.57
C SER A 531 6.47 -1.58 -8.81
N GLY A 532 6.58 -1.31 -7.51
CA GLY A 532 7.66 -1.84 -6.67
C GLY A 532 7.66 -3.38 -6.61
N LEU A 533 6.52 -4.01 -6.31
CA LEU A 533 6.45 -5.47 -6.21
C LEU A 533 6.73 -6.16 -7.55
N ILE A 534 6.26 -5.61 -8.68
CA ILE A 534 6.58 -6.12 -10.02
C ILE A 534 8.08 -6.03 -10.28
N ASN A 535 8.69 -4.88 -9.99
CA ASN A 535 10.12 -4.67 -10.16
C ASN A 535 10.95 -5.64 -9.32
N TYR A 536 10.59 -5.82 -8.05
CA TYR A 536 11.20 -6.80 -7.16
C TYR A 536 11.07 -8.23 -7.69
N TYR A 537 9.85 -8.63 -8.08
CA TYR A 537 9.57 -9.99 -8.52
C TYR A 537 10.36 -10.33 -9.77
N ASN A 538 10.29 -9.47 -10.79
CA ASN A 538 10.99 -9.67 -12.06
C ASN A 538 12.51 -9.69 -11.86
N TYR A 539 13.05 -8.91 -10.92
CA TYR A 539 14.49 -8.92 -10.65
C TYR A 539 14.95 -10.14 -9.82
N THR A 540 14.09 -10.64 -8.93
CA THR A 540 14.47 -11.68 -7.96
C THR A 540 14.19 -13.10 -8.47
N TYR A 541 13.13 -13.27 -9.26
CA TYR A 541 12.59 -14.60 -9.61
C TYR A 541 12.49 -14.88 -11.11
N GLN A 542 12.72 -13.89 -11.98
CA GLN A 542 12.81 -14.06 -13.44
C GLN A 542 14.23 -13.75 -13.88
#